data_AF-A0A9X5XCR1-F1
#
_entry.id   AF-A0A9X5XCR1-F1
#
_cell.length_a   1.000
_cell.length_b   1.000
_cell.length_c   1.000
_cell.angle_alpha   90.00
_cell.angle_beta   90.00
_cell.angle_gamma   90.00
#
_symmetry.space_group_name_H-M   'P 1'
#
loop_
_entity.id
_entity.type
_entity.pdbx_description
1 polymer ?
#
loop_
_entity_poly.entity_id
_entity_poly.type
_entity_poly.pdbx_seq_one_letter_code
_entity_poly.pdbx_strand_id
1 'polypeptide(L)'
;MRKKLTARKLAALASMVAAAGMTAVTALTASPAGASTGPLAKPRIAAHFDLARGQMPENIALEPDGTADVTFAAARQVAAVS
;
A
#
# COMPACT_ATOMS: atom_id res chain seq x y z
N MET A 1 32.58 -8.44 45.90
CA MET A 1 31.11 -8.31 46.09
C MET A 1 30.41 -8.36 44.73
N ARG A 2 29.60 -9.38 44.43
CA ARG A 2 28.81 -9.42 43.18
C ARG A 2 27.52 -8.63 43.39
N LYS A 3 27.39 -7.45 42.78
CA LYS A 3 26.13 -6.69 42.81
C LYS A 3 25.08 -7.50 42.06
N LYS A 4 24.08 -8.06 42.76
CA LYS A 4 22.98 -8.80 42.16
C LYS A 4 22.12 -7.83 41.34
N LEU A 5 21.91 -8.11 40.06
CA LEU A 5 20.99 -7.33 39.23
C LEU A 5 19.58 -7.52 39.76
N THR A 6 18.87 -6.42 40.03
CA THR A 6 17.46 -6.48 40.47
C THR A 6 16.55 -6.80 39.30
N ALA A 7 15.40 -7.44 39.57
CA ALA A 7 14.43 -7.83 38.54
C ALA A 7 14.03 -6.67 37.60
N ARG A 8 13.97 -5.45 38.12
CA ARG A 8 13.65 -4.24 37.36
C ARG A 8 14.74 -3.85 36.35
N LYS A 9 16.02 -4.07 36.67
CA LYS A 9 17.14 -3.83 35.75
C LYS A 9 17.20 -4.90 34.66
N LEU A 10 16.87 -6.15 35.00
CA LEU A 10 16.73 -7.24 34.02
C LEU A 10 15.57 -6.97 33.05
N ALA A 11 14.42 -6.52 33.56
CA ALA A 11 13.28 -6.16 32.72
C ALA A 11 13.59 -5.01 31.75
N ALA A 12 14.29 -3.95 32.21
CA ALA A 12 14.68 -2.83 31.36
C ALA A 12 15.68 -3.24 30.27
N LEU A 13 16.64 -4.10 30.58
CA LEU A 13 17.58 -4.64 29.58
C LEU A 13 16.86 -5.52 28.56
N ALA A 14 15.92 -6.35 29.00
CA ALA A 14 15.13 -7.20 28.10
C ALA A 14 14.29 -6.37 27.12
N SER A 15 13.66 -5.28 27.58
CA SER A 15 12.89 -4.41 26.70
C SER A 15 13.76 -3.60 25.74
N MET A 16 14.96 -3.17 26.15
CA MET A 16 15.91 -2.53 25.22
C MET A 16 16.40 -3.49 24.13
N VAL A 17 16.71 -4.74 24.49
CA VAL A 17 17.12 -5.77 23.51
C VAL A 17 15.97 -6.09 22.56
N ALA A 18 14.74 -6.21 23.07
CA ALA A 18 13.57 -6.44 22.24
C ALA A 18 13.32 -5.28 21.25
N ALA A 19 13.44 -4.03 21.71
CA ALA A 19 13.29 -2.85 20.87
C ALA A 19 14.35 -2.81 19.75
N ALA A 20 15.63 -3.03 20.10
CA ALA A 20 16.71 -3.07 19.12
C ALA A 20 16.52 -4.21 18.10
N GLY A 21 16.11 -5.39 18.58
CA GLY A 21 15.78 -6.53 17.72
C GLY A 21 14.69 -6.22 16.71
N MET A 22 13.58 -5.60 17.15
CA MET A 22 12.49 -5.23 16.25
C MET A 22 12.93 -4.21 15.19
N THR A 23 13.71 -3.19 15.56
CA THR A 23 14.21 -2.18 14.60
C THR A 23 15.18 -2.77 13.57
N ALA A 24 16.04 -3.71 13.99
CA ALA A 24 16.98 -4.37 13.09
C ALA A 24 16.24 -5.27 12.08
N VAL A 25 15.24 -6.04 12.54
CA VAL A 25 14.43 -6.87 11.65
C VAL A 25 13.73 -6.01 10.60
N THR A 26 13.10 -4.89 10.99
CA THR A 26 12.44 -4.00 10.02
C THR A 26 13.40 -3.39 9.02
N ALA A 27 14.63 -3.06 9.42
CA ALA A 27 15.63 -2.50 8.51
C ALA A 27 16.15 -3.55 7.51
N LEU A 28 16.29 -4.81 7.92
CA LEU A 28 16.72 -5.90 7.04
C LEU A 28 15.61 -6.41 6.11
N THR A 29 14.33 -6.29 6.51
CA THR A 29 13.19 -6.74 5.70
C THR A 29 12.53 -5.62 4.89
N ALA A 30 13.02 -4.38 5.01
CA ALA A 30 12.57 -3.27 4.18
C ALA A 30 13.00 -3.48 2.73
N SER A 31 12.19 -4.22 1.97
CA SER A 31 12.30 -4.25 0.52
C SER A 31 11.88 -2.88 -0.04
N PRO A 32 12.58 -2.34 -1.04
CA PRO A 32 12.06 -1.20 -1.79
C PRO A 32 10.66 -1.54 -2.28
N ALA A 33 9.71 -0.60 -2.13
CA ALA A 33 8.43 -0.68 -2.81
C ALA A 33 8.67 -0.52 -4.31
N GLY A 34 9.01 -1.63 -4.97
CA GLY A 34 9.08 -1.70 -6.42
C GLY A 34 7.70 -2.03 -6.97
N ALA A 35 7.22 -1.26 -7.94
CA ALA A 35 6.14 -1.72 -8.79
C ALA A 35 6.67 -2.91 -9.61
N SER A 36 6.49 -4.13 -9.09
CA SER A 36 6.79 -5.35 -9.83
C SER A 36 5.76 -5.48 -10.94
N THR A 37 5.99 -4.82 -12.07
CA THR A 37 5.19 -5.01 -13.27
C THR A 37 5.82 -6.14 -14.06
N GLY A 38 5.45 -7.38 -13.73
CA GLY A 38 5.54 -8.45 -14.73
C GLY A 38 4.84 -8.00 -16.02
N PRO A 39 5.18 -8.57 -17.20
CA PRO A 39 4.51 -8.22 -18.45
C PRO A 39 2.99 -8.26 -18.27
N LEU A 40 2.27 -7.25 -18.77
CA LEU A 40 0.82 -7.20 -18.68
C LEU A 40 0.24 -8.45 -19.38
N ALA A 41 -0.24 -9.40 -18.59
CA ALA A 41 -0.78 -10.65 -19.10
C ALA A 41 -2.30 -10.50 -19.27
N LYS A 42 -2.80 -10.77 -20.49
CA LYS A 42 -4.23 -10.82 -20.83
C LYS A 42 -4.99 -9.50 -20.55
N PRO A 43 -4.60 -8.37 -21.19
CA PRO A 43 -5.37 -7.13 -21.08
C PRO A 43 -6.81 -7.35 -21.60
N ARG A 44 -7.78 -6.70 -20.95
CA ARG A 44 -9.19 -6.68 -21.35
C ARG A 44 -9.74 -5.25 -21.29
N ILE A 45 -10.77 -4.97 -22.07
CA ILE A 45 -11.54 -3.72 -21.98
C ILE A 45 -12.62 -3.94 -20.90
N ALA A 46 -12.55 -3.19 -19.80
CA ALA A 46 -13.54 -3.28 -18.71
C ALA A 46 -14.80 -2.45 -18.98
N ALA A 47 -14.67 -1.33 -19.70
CA ALA A 47 -15.80 -0.47 -20.08
C ALA A 47 -15.56 0.23 -21.41
N HIS A 48 -16.63 0.46 -22.17
CA HIS A 48 -16.65 1.34 -23.34
C HIS A 48 -17.40 2.62 -22.97
N PHE A 49 -16.74 3.76 -23.12
CA PHE A 49 -17.32 5.07 -22.85
C PHE A 49 -17.75 5.77 -24.13
N ASP A 50 -18.85 6.51 -24.04
CA ASP A 50 -19.43 7.22 -25.18
C ASP A 50 -19.05 8.70 -25.19
N LEU A 51 -18.26 9.07 -26.20
CA LEU A 51 -17.85 10.44 -26.44
C LEU A 51 -19.04 11.39 -26.66
N ALA A 52 -20.08 10.95 -27.35
CA ALA A 52 -21.27 11.77 -27.60
C ALA A 52 -22.06 12.06 -26.31
N ARG A 53 -21.88 11.23 -25.28
CA ARG A 53 -22.43 11.44 -23.93
C ARG A 53 -21.48 12.19 -23.01
N GLY A 54 -20.35 12.70 -23.52
CA GLY A 54 -19.35 13.42 -22.75
C GLY A 54 -18.53 12.53 -21.82
N GLN A 55 -18.54 11.20 -22.00
CA GLN A 55 -17.77 10.27 -21.19
C GLN A 55 -16.32 10.20 -21.68
N MET A 56 -15.58 11.29 -21.45
CA MET A 56 -14.15 11.40 -21.74
C MET A 56 -13.37 11.22 -20.43
N PRO A 57 -12.74 10.05 -20.19
CA PRO A 57 -12.00 9.81 -18.95
C PRO A 57 -10.87 10.82 -18.77
N GLU A 58 -10.77 11.41 -17.57
CA GLU A 58 -9.70 12.36 -17.24
C GLU A 58 -8.83 11.84 -16.09
N ASN A 59 -9.45 11.40 -14.99
CA ASN A 59 -8.74 10.90 -13.81
C ASN A 59 -9.23 9.50 -13.42
N ILE A 60 -8.35 8.74 -12.74
CA ILE A 60 -8.62 7.42 -12.19
C ILE A 60 -8.13 7.35 -10.74
N ALA A 61 -8.95 6.81 -9.84
CA ALA A 61 -8.55 6.41 -8.50
C ALA A 61 -8.85 4.92 -8.32
N LEU A 62 -7.88 4.15 -7.82
CA LEU A 62 -8.07 2.73 -7.53
C LEU A 62 -8.51 2.54 -6.08
N GLU A 63 -9.61 1.83 -5.90
CA GLU A 63 -10.07 1.34 -4.61
C GLU A 63 -9.26 0.11 -4.14
N PRO A 64 -9.27 -0.21 -2.83
CA PRO A 64 -8.54 -1.37 -2.29
C PRO A 64 -8.95 -2.72 -2.90
N ASP A 65 -10.17 -2.85 -3.44
CA ASP A 65 -10.67 -4.05 -4.10
C ASP A 65 -10.29 -4.12 -5.59
N GLY A 66 -9.64 -3.09 -6.12
CA GLY A 66 -9.23 -2.97 -7.52
C GLY A 66 -10.26 -2.29 -8.43
N THR A 67 -11.43 -1.89 -7.91
CA THR A 67 -12.38 -1.06 -8.65
C THR A 67 -11.76 0.30 -8.96
N ALA A 68 -11.98 0.79 -10.17
CA ALA A 68 -11.49 2.08 -10.63
C ALA A 68 -12.64 3.10 -10.65
N ASP A 69 -12.51 4.15 -9.85
CA ASP A 69 -13.32 5.36 -9.96
C ASP A 69 -12.77 6.25 -11.07
N VAL A 70 -13.56 6.43 -12.13
CA VAL A 70 -13.19 7.21 -13.32
C VAL A 70 -14.04 8.47 -13.38
N THR A 71 -13.41 9.65 -13.37
CA THR A 71 -14.10 10.92 -13.61
C THR A 71 -14.10 11.28 -15.09
N PHE A 72 -15.21 11.82 -15.58
CA PHE A 72 -15.30 12.31 -16.96
C PHE A 72 -15.20 13.84 -17.04
N ALA A 73 -14.39 14.32 -17.98
CA ALA A 73 -14.13 15.75 -18.19
C ALA A 73 -15.41 16.55 -18.50
N ALA A 74 -16.37 15.95 -19.21
CA ALA A 74 -17.56 16.65 -19.70
C ALA A 74 -18.89 16.17 -19.07
N ALA A 75 -19.01 14.90 -18.69
CA ALA A 75 -20.28 14.33 -18.23
C ALA A 75 -20.67 14.67 -16.78
N ARG A 76 -19.79 15.32 -16.00
CA ARG A 76 -19.98 15.58 -14.55
C ARG A 76 -20.41 14.32 -13.78
N GLN A 77 -19.76 13.20 -14.11
CA GLN A 77 -20.07 11.86 -13.62
C GLN A 77 -18.79 11.20 -13.14
N VAL A 78 -18.94 10.32 -12.16
CA VAL A 78 -17.91 9.37 -11.71
C VAL A 78 -18.47 7.97 -11.96
N ALA A 79 -17.68 7.12 -12.62
CA ALA A 79 -18.05 5.73 -12.91
C ALA A 79 -17.13 4.76 -12.17
N ALA A 80 -17.70 3.79 -11.47
CA ALA A 80 -16.97 2.64 -10.94
C ALA A 80 -16.81 1.56 -12.03
N VAL A 81 -15.59 1.05 -12.21
CA VAL A 81 -15.21 0.08 -13.26
C VAL A 81 -14.38 -1.07 -12.68
N SER A 82 -14.71 -2.33 -12.98
CA SER A 82 -14.06 -3.54 -12.44
C SER A 82 -13.91 -4.66 -13.49
#